data_AF-A0A7S0BAM3-F1
#
_entry.id   AF-A0A7S0BAM3-F1
#
_cell.length_a   1.000
_cell.length_b   1.000
_cell.length_c   1.000
_cell.angle_alpha   90.00
_cell.angle_beta   90.00
_cell.angle_gamma   90.00
#
_symmetry.space_group_name_H-M   'P 1'
#
loop_
_entity.id
_entity.type
_entity.pdbx_description
1 polymer ?
#
loop_
_entity_poly.entity_id
_entity_poly.type
_entity_poly.pdbx_seq_one_letter_code
_entity_poly.pdbx_strand_id
1 'polypeptide(L)'
;RPDSSSWLAEWCFAENAWFDGEPSVPNSLWARLVKDLRNVPVRRMREHRADFLLYEVLDRIVDQLRPISEAYSRRLGFMHQHPMRSFPQEWIDEIDEVKLELVDLARSIRPLRQVVRHFVNDARIGGAAKMYLEDVEDAIDQNLGDISQLQEMCRTLAEAHEGYLDQRMNATLFVLSIVSAVFLPAQF
;
A
#
# COMPACT_ATOMS: atom_id res chain seq x y z
N ARG A 1 -18.68 -0.33 -0.78
CA ARG A 1 -18.47 -0.97 -2.11
C ARG A 1 -17.05 -0.61 -2.48
N PRO A 2 -16.14 -1.55 -2.79
CA PRO A 2 -14.81 -1.16 -3.22
C PRO A 2 -14.99 -0.29 -4.47
N ASP A 3 -14.49 0.94 -4.42
CA ASP A 3 -14.40 1.82 -5.57
C ASP A 3 -13.72 1.04 -6.71
N SER A 4 -14.22 1.20 -7.94
CA SER A 4 -13.55 0.75 -9.16
C SER A 4 -12.09 1.21 -9.29
N SER A 5 -11.66 2.24 -8.54
CA SER A 5 -10.28 2.72 -8.44
C SER A 5 -9.45 2.06 -7.34
N SER A 6 -10.08 1.26 -6.47
CA SER A 6 -9.36 0.49 -5.45
C SER A 6 -8.51 -0.57 -6.13
N TRP A 7 -7.24 -0.67 -5.73
CA TRP A 7 -6.33 -1.73 -6.17
C TRP A 7 -6.93 -3.13 -5.94
N LEU A 8 -7.81 -3.32 -4.94
CA LEU A 8 -8.53 -4.57 -4.71
C LEU A 8 -9.51 -4.88 -5.84
N ALA A 9 -10.16 -3.87 -6.39
CA ALA A 9 -11.02 -4.04 -7.57
C ALA A 9 -10.15 -4.41 -8.79
N GLU A 10 -9.06 -3.68 -9.04
CA GLU A 10 -8.13 -4.00 -10.14
C GLU A 10 -7.54 -5.42 -10.02
N TRP A 11 -7.21 -5.87 -8.79
CA TRP A 11 -6.62 -7.18 -8.54
C TRP A 11 -7.66 -8.32 -8.63
N CYS A 12 -8.88 -8.16 -8.09
CA CYS A 12 -9.94 -9.16 -8.23
C CYS A 12 -10.45 -9.29 -9.68
N PHE A 13 -10.48 -8.21 -10.46
CA PHE A 13 -10.79 -8.30 -11.89
C PHE A 13 -9.71 -9.09 -12.65
N ALA A 14 -8.44 -8.96 -12.26
CA ALA A 14 -7.35 -9.76 -12.82
C ALA A 14 -7.45 -11.25 -12.42
N GLU A 15 -8.02 -11.57 -11.26
CA GLU A 15 -8.19 -12.95 -10.77
C GLU A 15 -9.42 -13.66 -11.40
N ASN A 16 -10.50 -12.93 -11.67
CA ASN A 16 -11.68 -13.49 -12.35
C ASN A 16 -11.44 -13.79 -13.83
N ALA A 17 -10.48 -13.09 -14.47
CA ALA A 17 -10.07 -13.35 -15.85
C ALA A 17 -9.40 -14.72 -16.05
N TRP A 18 -9.01 -15.42 -14.98
CA TRP A 18 -8.40 -16.77 -15.06
C TRP A 18 -9.39 -17.86 -15.51
N PHE A 19 -10.69 -17.69 -15.25
CA PHE A 19 -11.71 -18.68 -15.57
C PHE A 19 -12.36 -18.48 -16.95
N ASP A 20 -12.34 -17.26 -17.49
CA ASP A 20 -13.12 -16.89 -18.69
C ASP A 20 -12.31 -16.88 -20.00
N GLY A 21 -11.03 -17.26 -19.98
CA GLY A 21 -10.25 -17.50 -21.20
C GLY A 21 -9.93 -16.25 -22.04
N GLU A 22 -10.23 -15.04 -21.55
CA GLU A 22 -9.79 -13.80 -22.18
C GLU A 22 -8.37 -13.39 -21.73
N PRO A 23 -7.45 -13.09 -22.66
CA PRO A 23 -6.08 -12.69 -22.33
C PRO A 23 -6.03 -11.18 -22.03
N SER A 24 -6.62 -10.75 -20.91
CA SER A 24 -6.67 -9.32 -20.55
C SER A 24 -5.61 -8.87 -19.55
N VAL A 25 -4.72 -9.76 -19.06
CA VAL A 25 -3.53 -9.36 -18.29
C VAL A 25 -2.28 -9.53 -19.17
N PRO A 26 -1.74 -8.46 -19.80
CA PRO A 26 -0.63 -8.58 -20.74
C PRO A 26 0.69 -9.05 -20.10
N ASN A 27 0.76 -9.17 -18.77
CA ASN A 27 1.98 -9.44 -18.01
C ASN A 27 1.69 -10.19 -16.69
N SER A 28 0.97 -11.32 -16.73
CA SER A 28 0.85 -12.15 -15.51
C SER A 28 2.24 -12.54 -15.00
N LEU A 29 2.47 -12.42 -13.70
CA LEU A 29 3.71 -12.83 -13.02
C LEU A 29 4.16 -14.21 -13.49
N TRP A 30 3.19 -15.10 -13.66
CA TRP A 30 3.35 -16.46 -14.15
C TRP A 30 3.78 -16.53 -15.61
N ALA A 31 3.25 -15.69 -16.50
CA ALA A 31 3.71 -15.63 -17.89
C ALA A 31 5.18 -15.16 -17.96
N ARG A 32 5.58 -14.19 -17.11
CA ARG A 32 6.99 -13.74 -17.01
C ARG A 32 7.88 -14.85 -16.47
N LEU A 33 7.46 -15.53 -15.40
CA LEU A 33 8.18 -16.67 -14.82
C LEU A 33 8.35 -17.81 -15.83
N VAL A 34 7.28 -18.20 -16.55
CA VAL A 34 7.33 -19.25 -17.58
C VAL A 34 8.20 -18.82 -18.76
N LYS A 35 8.18 -17.55 -19.15
CA LYS A 35 9.06 -17.01 -20.19
C LYS A 35 10.52 -17.06 -19.75
N ASP A 36 10.83 -16.65 -18.52
CA ASP A 36 12.17 -16.68 -17.95
C ASP A 36 12.71 -18.12 -17.83
N LEU A 37 11.85 -19.08 -17.49
CA LEU A 37 12.19 -20.51 -17.48
C LEU A 37 12.46 -21.09 -18.88
N ARG A 38 11.91 -20.47 -19.94
CA ARG A 38 12.05 -20.91 -21.34
C ARG A 38 13.23 -20.23 -22.07
N ASN A 39 13.73 -19.09 -21.59
CA ASN A 39 14.82 -18.36 -22.22
C ASN A 39 16.19 -19.07 -22.06
N VAL A 40 17.04 -18.95 -23.08
CA VAL A 40 18.41 -19.47 -23.16
C VAL A 40 19.36 -18.28 -23.41
N PRO A 41 20.50 -18.12 -22.72
CA PRO A 41 21.21 -19.11 -21.92
C PRO A 41 20.52 -19.42 -20.59
N VAL A 42 20.76 -20.64 -20.13
CA VAL A 42 20.19 -21.22 -18.91
C VAL A 42 20.56 -20.32 -17.73
N ARG A 43 19.61 -19.54 -17.22
CA ARG A 43 19.76 -18.91 -15.90
C ARG A 43 20.05 -20.03 -14.88
N ARG A 44 20.81 -19.72 -13.84
CA ARG A 44 21.18 -20.59 -12.69
C ARG A 44 20.01 -21.44 -12.14
N MET A 45 18.78 -21.04 -12.43
CA MET A 45 17.49 -21.72 -12.22
C MET A 45 17.40 -23.19 -12.64
N ARG A 46 18.05 -23.64 -13.72
CA ARG A 46 18.03 -25.08 -14.10
C ARG A 46 19.22 -25.87 -13.54
N GLU A 47 20.23 -25.18 -13.02
CA GLU A 47 21.42 -25.79 -12.43
C GLU A 47 21.25 -26.02 -10.92
N HIS A 48 20.31 -25.31 -10.28
CA HIS A 48 20.05 -25.38 -8.85
C HIS A 48 18.81 -26.24 -8.52
N ARG A 49 18.79 -26.79 -7.31
CA ARG A 49 17.71 -27.64 -6.76
C ARG A 49 16.38 -26.88 -6.68
N ALA A 50 15.28 -27.61 -6.43
CA ALA A 50 13.92 -27.08 -6.28
C ALA A 50 13.82 -25.86 -5.33
N ASP A 51 14.70 -25.77 -4.35
CA ASP A 51 14.85 -24.66 -3.41
C ASP A 51 15.02 -23.29 -4.10
N PHE A 52 15.74 -23.23 -5.23
CA PHE A 52 15.96 -21.98 -5.95
C PHE A 52 14.70 -21.53 -6.73
N LEU A 53 13.91 -22.48 -7.23
CA LEU A 53 12.62 -22.18 -7.86
C LEU A 53 11.64 -21.61 -6.83
N LEU A 54 11.63 -22.15 -5.61
CA LEU A 54 10.81 -21.63 -4.51
C LEU A 54 11.16 -20.17 -4.21
N TYR A 55 12.46 -19.87 -4.07
CA TYR A 55 12.94 -18.49 -3.89
C TYR A 55 12.44 -17.56 -5.01
N GLU A 56 12.66 -17.93 -6.28
CA GLU A 56 12.30 -17.10 -7.44
C GLU A 56 10.79 -16.88 -7.61
N VAL A 57 9.96 -17.79 -7.10
CA VAL A 57 8.50 -17.59 -7.03
C VAL A 57 8.17 -16.58 -5.93
N LEU A 58 8.74 -16.76 -4.74
CA LEU A 58 8.49 -15.87 -3.59
C LEU A 58 8.96 -14.43 -3.85
N ASP A 59 10.17 -14.26 -4.38
CA ASP A 59 10.75 -12.97 -4.73
C ASP A 59 9.85 -12.18 -5.70
N ARG A 60 9.38 -12.85 -6.77
CA ARG A 60 8.45 -12.23 -7.73
C ARG A 60 7.11 -11.85 -7.11
N ILE A 61 6.58 -12.63 -6.17
CA ILE A 61 5.32 -12.30 -5.48
C ILE A 61 5.53 -11.04 -4.63
N VAL A 62 6.62 -10.97 -3.87
CA VAL A 62 6.96 -9.81 -3.04
C VAL A 62 7.21 -8.57 -3.89
N ASP A 63 7.83 -8.71 -5.07
CA ASP A 63 8.03 -7.63 -6.03
C ASP A 63 6.74 -6.94 -6.47
N GLN A 64 5.61 -7.66 -6.49
CA GLN A 64 4.33 -7.05 -6.86
C GLN A 64 3.75 -6.13 -5.79
N LEU A 65 4.27 -6.18 -4.56
CA LEU A 65 3.78 -5.33 -3.48
C LEU A 65 4.34 -3.91 -3.57
N ARG A 66 5.56 -3.72 -4.10
CA ARG A 66 6.21 -2.39 -4.18
C ARG A 66 5.42 -1.38 -5.03
N PRO A 67 4.93 -1.71 -6.24
CA PRO A 67 4.13 -0.76 -7.02
C PRO A 67 2.86 -0.29 -6.31
N ILE A 68 2.28 -1.12 -5.44
CA ILE A 68 1.08 -0.80 -4.68
C ILE A 68 1.42 0.26 -3.62
N SER A 69 2.47 0.04 -2.81
CA SER A 69 2.90 1.03 -1.81
C SER A 69 3.38 2.33 -2.46
N GLU A 70 4.07 2.28 -3.61
CA GLU A 70 4.44 3.46 -4.39
C GLU A 70 3.23 4.27 -4.89
N ALA A 71 2.16 3.60 -5.32
CA ALA A 71 0.94 4.27 -5.77
C ALA A 71 0.31 5.10 -4.64
N TYR A 72 0.19 4.53 -3.45
CA TYR A 72 -0.28 5.25 -2.26
C TYR A 72 0.66 6.36 -1.83
N SER A 73 1.97 6.11 -1.89
CA SER A 73 2.99 7.14 -1.58
C SER A 73 2.82 8.37 -2.46
N ARG A 74 2.65 8.18 -3.78
CA ARG A 74 2.37 9.28 -4.71
C ARG A 74 1.05 9.98 -4.41
N ARG A 75 -0.02 9.22 -4.15
CA ARG A 75 -1.37 9.74 -3.90
C ARG A 75 -1.40 10.62 -2.65
N LEU A 76 -0.93 10.10 -1.52
CA LEU A 76 -0.85 10.83 -0.26
C LEU A 76 0.17 11.96 -0.29
N GLY A 77 1.31 11.76 -0.97
CA GLY A 77 2.33 12.79 -1.15
C GLY A 77 1.83 13.99 -1.96
N PHE A 78 0.92 13.77 -2.91
CA PHE A 78 0.25 14.84 -3.65
C PHE A 78 -0.70 15.65 -2.74
N MET A 79 -1.52 14.97 -1.93
CA MET A 79 -2.39 15.64 -0.95
C MET A 79 -1.58 16.46 0.05
N HIS A 80 -0.49 15.90 0.58
CA HIS A 80 0.35 16.55 1.58
C HIS A 80 0.99 17.86 1.13
N GLN A 81 1.18 18.05 -0.19
CA GLN A 81 1.69 19.31 -0.74
C GLN A 81 0.66 20.44 -0.77
N HIS A 82 -0.63 20.13 -0.59
CA HIS A 82 -1.70 21.12 -0.64
C HIS A 82 -2.05 21.63 0.77
N PRO A 83 -2.46 22.90 0.91
CA PRO A 83 -2.91 23.42 2.20
C PRO A 83 -4.32 22.92 2.53
N MET A 84 -4.59 22.65 3.81
CA MET A 84 -5.88 22.11 4.30
C MET A 84 -7.11 22.91 3.86
N ARG A 85 -6.97 24.24 3.70
CA ARG A 85 -8.05 25.12 3.22
C ARG A 85 -8.55 24.83 1.80
N SER A 86 -7.73 24.17 0.98
CA SER A 86 -8.07 23.81 -0.41
C SER A 86 -8.40 22.33 -0.57
N PHE A 87 -8.48 21.57 0.52
CA PHE A 87 -8.86 20.16 0.45
C PHE A 87 -10.35 20.05 0.11
N PRO A 88 -10.71 19.38 -1.00
CA PRO A 88 -12.10 19.00 -1.24
C PRO A 88 -12.51 17.91 -0.25
N GLN A 89 -13.80 17.81 0.05
CA GLN A 89 -14.34 16.76 0.94
C GLN A 89 -13.97 15.36 0.44
N GLU A 90 -13.96 15.15 -0.88
CA GLU A 90 -13.57 13.90 -1.53
C GLU A 90 -12.19 13.40 -1.10
N TRP A 91 -11.22 14.30 -0.87
CA TRP A 91 -9.88 13.90 -0.43
C TRP A 91 -9.85 13.45 1.03
N ILE A 92 -10.76 13.96 1.86
CA ILE A 92 -10.87 13.53 3.26
C ILE A 92 -11.43 12.12 3.32
N ASP A 93 -12.51 11.89 2.58
CA ASP A 93 -13.13 10.56 2.47
C ASP A 93 -12.11 9.55 1.90
N GLU A 94 -11.32 9.97 0.90
CA GLU A 94 -10.23 9.17 0.32
C GLU A 94 -9.12 8.85 1.31
N ILE A 95 -8.71 9.79 2.18
CA ILE A 95 -7.71 9.53 3.23
C ILE A 95 -8.19 8.42 4.18
N ASP A 96 -9.47 8.45 4.56
CA ASP A 96 -10.06 7.43 5.43
C ASP A 96 -10.13 6.05 4.74
N GLU A 97 -10.46 6.02 3.45
CA GLU A 97 -10.44 4.78 2.66
C GLU A 97 -9.02 4.21 2.54
N VAL A 98 -8.05 5.03 2.12
CA VAL A 98 -6.64 4.62 1.98
C VAL A 98 -6.08 4.09 3.30
N LYS A 99 -6.44 4.71 4.43
CA LYS A 99 -6.03 4.24 5.77
C LYS A 99 -6.50 2.81 6.04
N LEU A 100 -7.74 2.47 5.68
CA LEU A 100 -8.28 1.11 5.82
C LEU A 100 -7.60 0.14 4.85
N GLU A 101 -7.41 0.54 3.59
CA GLU A 101 -6.76 -0.29 2.58
C GLU A 101 -5.31 -0.63 2.95
N LEU A 102 -4.56 0.32 3.51
CA LEU A 102 -3.20 0.09 4.01
C LEU A 102 -3.16 -0.87 5.20
N VAL A 103 -4.18 -0.85 6.08
CA VAL A 103 -4.30 -1.80 7.20
C VAL A 103 -4.54 -3.21 6.67
N ASP A 104 -5.45 -3.36 5.71
CA ASP A 104 -5.75 -4.65 5.10
C ASP A 104 -4.57 -5.19 4.28
N LEU A 105 -3.84 -4.33 3.58
CA LEU A 105 -2.61 -4.69 2.88
C LEU A 105 -1.52 -5.18 3.86
N ALA A 106 -1.30 -4.47 4.97
CA ALA A 106 -0.36 -4.94 6.00
C ALA A 106 -0.81 -6.29 6.60
N ARG A 107 -2.12 -6.49 6.79
CA ARG A 107 -2.67 -7.75 7.32
C ARG A 107 -2.46 -8.92 6.37
N SER A 108 -2.54 -8.72 5.05
CA SER A 108 -2.33 -9.79 4.05
C SER A 108 -0.85 -10.15 3.85
N ILE A 109 0.06 -9.19 4.03
CA ILE A 109 1.51 -9.39 3.84
C ILE A 109 2.16 -10.09 5.05
N ARG A 110 1.67 -9.86 6.28
CA ARG A 110 2.23 -10.46 7.51
C ARG A 110 2.31 -12.00 7.46
N PRO A 111 1.27 -12.75 7.02
CA PRO A 111 1.36 -14.19 6.82
C PRO A 111 2.46 -14.60 5.84
N LEU A 112 2.65 -13.85 4.74
CA LEU A 112 3.70 -14.15 3.76
C LEU A 112 5.09 -14.12 4.41
N ARG A 113 5.37 -13.12 5.25
CA ARG A 113 6.61 -13.06 6.04
C ARG A 113 6.78 -14.31 6.90
N GLN A 114 5.72 -14.77 7.56
CA GLN A 114 5.78 -15.96 8.40
C GLN A 114 6.09 -17.23 7.60
N VAL A 115 5.54 -17.33 6.39
CA VAL A 115 5.84 -18.44 5.46
C VAL A 115 7.31 -18.41 5.03
N VAL A 116 7.83 -17.26 4.61
CA VAL A 116 9.24 -17.12 4.23
C VAL A 116 10.17 -17.46 5.40
N ARG A 117 9.88 -16.91 6.59
CA ARG A 117 10.64 -17.22 7.81
C ARG A 117 10.64 -18.71 8.16
N HIS A 118 9.54 -19.42 7.89
CA HIS A 118 9.49 -20.86 8.10
C HIS A 118 10.47 -21.59 7.17
N PHE A 119 10.53 -21.19 5.90
CA PHE A 119 11.49 -21.75 4.94
C PHE A 119 12.94 -21.41 5.30
N VAL A 120 13.24 -20.17 5.70
CA VAL A 120 14.59 -19.76 6.14
C VAL A 120 15.11 -20.66 7.27
N ASN A 121 14.24 -21.11 8.17
CA ASN A 121 14.60 -21.96 9.31
C ASN A 121 14.56 -23.47 9.01
N ASP A 122 14.13 -23.90 7.83
CA ASP A 122 14.06 -25.32 7.48
C ASP A 122 15.46 -25.85 7.11
N ALA A 123 15.93 -26.85 7.87
CA ALA A 123 17.22 -27.50 7.67
C ALA A 123 17.34 -28.27 6.34
N ARG A 124 16.22 -28.48 5.62
CA ARG A 124 16.20 -29.12 4.30
C ARG A 124 16.63 -28.18 3.18
N ILE A 125 16.60 -26.86 3.41
CA ILE A 125 16.98 -25.86 2.42
C ILE A 125 18.50 -25.73 2.39
N GLY A 126 19.08 -25.77 1.19
CA GLY A 126 20.52 -25.58 1.01
C GLY A 126 20.99 -24.20 1.48
N GLY A 127 22.21 -24.12 2.03
CA GLY A 127 22.76 -22.87 2.58
C GLY A 127 22.79 -21.68 1.60
N ALA A 128 22.97 -21.93 0.31
CA ALA A 128 22.89 -20.87 -0.70
C ALA A 128 21.45 -20.37 -0.92
N ALA A 129 20.45 -21.26 -0.90
CA ALA A 129 19.04 -20.90 -1.01
C ALA A 129 18.53 -20.17 0.22
N LYS A 130 19.09 -20.48 1.41
CA LYS A 130 18.78 -19.78 2.65
C LYS A 130 19.10 -18.28 2.57
N MET A 131 20.30 -17.92 2.07
CA MET A 131 20.69 -16.51 1.92
C MET A 131 19.71 -15.74 1.01
N TYR A 132 19.29 -16.35 -0.11
CA TYR A 132 18.30 -15.72 -0.99
C TYR A 132 16.92 -15.58 -0.33
N LEU A 133 16.50 -16.51 0.52
CA LEU A 133 15.24 -16.40 1.27
C LEU A 133 15.30 -15.34 2.38
N GLU A 134 16.47 -15.16 3.01
CA GLU A 134 16.71 -14.06 3.95
C GLU A 134 16.55 -12.70 3.24
N ASP A 135 17.08 -12.53 2.02
CA ASP A 135 16.87 -11.32 1.21
C ASP A 135 15.37 -11.05 0.93
N VAL A 136 14.58 -12.11 0.70
CA VAL A 136 13.13 -11.98 0.50
C VAL A 136 12.42 -11.60 1.80
N GLU A 137 12.83 -12.17 2.95
CA GLU A 137 12.30 -11.78 4.26
C GLU A 137 12.56 -10.29 4.53
N ASP A 138 13.78 -9.83 4.29
CA ASP A 138 14.17 -8.42 4.42
C ASP A 138 13.36 -7.52 3.49
N ALA A 139 13.13 -7.94 2.24
CA ALA A 139 12.30 -7.18 1.29
C ALA A 139 10.84 -7.06 1.77
N ILE A 140 10.29 -8.10 2.39
CA ILE A 140 8.93 -8.05 2.99
C ILE A 140 8.90 -7.09 4.18
N ASP A 141 9.89 -7.16 5.06
CA ASP A 141 9.96 -6.28 6.23
C ASP A 141 10.14 -4.81 5.83
N GLN A 142 10.95 -4.52 4.81
CA GLN A 142 11.06 -3.18 4.23
C GLN A 142 9.71 -2.68 3.73
N ASN A 143 8.98 -3.48 2.94
CA ASN A 143 7.69 -3.08 2.40
C ASN A 143 6.62 -2.89 3.49
N LEU A 144 6.64 -3.71 4.56
CA LEU A 144 5.80 -3.49 5.75
C LEU A 144 6.16 -2.18 6.47
N GLY A 145 7.45 -1.84 6.52
CA GLY A 145 7.94 -0.55 7.01
C GLY A 145 7.40 0.63 6.19
N ASP A 146 7.46 0.54 4.87
CA ASP A 146 6.95 1.56 3.95
C ASP A 146 5.43 1.75 4.13
N ILE A 147 4.66 0.66 4.21
CA ILE A 147 3.22 0.72 4.50
C ILE A 147 2.95 1.41 5.85
N SER A 148 3.77 1.14 6.87
CA SER A 148 3.62 1.77 8.19
C SER A 148 3.89 3.29 8.13
N GLN A 149 4.84 3.73 7.31
CA GLN A 149 5.07 5.17 7.07
C GLN A 149 3.90 5.83 6.35
N LEU A 150 3.28 5.14 5.38
CA LEU A 150 2.09 5.63 4.70
C LEU A 150 0.89 5.79 5.66
N GLN A 151 0.69 4.83 6.56
CA GLN A 151 -0.35 4.93 7.61
C GLN A 151 -0.12 6.13 8.52
N GLU A 152 1.12 6.41 8.89
CA GLU A 152 1.49 7.59 9.69
C GLU A 152 1.22 8.90 8.93
N MET A 153 1.49 8.95 7.63
CA MET A 153 1.18 10.09 6.79
C MET A 153 -0.33 10.32 6.67
N CYS A 154 -1.14 9.27 6.50
CA CYS A 154 -2.60 9.37 6.56
C CYS A 154 -3.07 9.97 7.88
N ARG A 155 -2.53 9.48 9.01
CA ARG A 155 -2.86 10.02 10.34
C ARG A 155 -2.53 11.51 10.43
N THR A 156 -1.34 11.89 9.99
CA THR A 156 -0.88 13.29 10.00
C THR A 156 -1.80 14.20 9.17
N LEU A 157 -2.25 13.74 7.99
CA LEU A 157 -3.17 14.49 7.14
C LEU A 157 -4.56 14.64 7.79
N ALA A 158 -5.08 13.58 8.40
CA ALA A 158 -6.36 13.61 9.10
C ALA A 158 -6.32 14.57 10.31
N GLU A 159 -5.28 14.49 11.15
CA GLU A 159 -5.10 15.38 12.31
C GLU A 159 -4.97 16.85 11.87
N ALA A 160 -4.25 17.12 10.78
CA ALA A 160 -4.14 18.46 10.23
C ALA A 160 -5.47 19.01 9.70
N HIS A 161 -6.33 18.14 9.15
CA HIS A 161 -7.68 18.52 8.74
C HIS A 161 -8.57 18.85 9.94
N GLU A 162 -8.56 18.02 10.99
CA GLU A 162 -9.29 18.28 12.23
C GLU A 162 -8.85 19.61 12.87
N GLY A 163 -7.54 19.86 12.96
CA GLY A 163 -7.01 21.12 13.47
C GLY A 163 -7.44 22.35 12.65
N TYR A 164 -7.61 22.20 11.33
CA TYR A 164 -8.15 23.27 10.48
C TYR A 164 -9.64 23.55 10.76
N LEU A 165 -10.46 22.52 10.96
CA LEU A 165 -11.87 22.67 11.32
C LEU A 165 -12.03 23.41 12.66
N ASP A 166 -11.25 23.04 13.66
CA ASP A 166 -11.25 23.70 14.97
C ASP A 166 -10.86 25.17 14.88
N GLN A 167 -9.84 25.50 14.07
CA GLN A 167 -9.46 26.89 13.83
C GLN A 167 -10.58 27.70 13.18
N ARG A 168 -11.29 27.13 12.20
CA ARG A 168 -12.44 27.81 11.56
C ARG A 168 -13.60 28.02 12.52
N MET A 169 -13.88 27.03 13.36
CA MET A 169 -14.92 27.15 14.38
C MET A 169 -14.58 28.28 15.35
N ASN A 170 -13.34 28.32 15.85
CA ASN A 170 -12.85 29.38 16.74
C ASN A 170 -12.93 30.77 16.09
N ALA A 171 -12.57 30.90 14.81
CA ALA A 171 -12.69 32.16 14.09
C ALA A 171 -14.16 32.61 13.96
N THR A 172 -15.08 31.68 13.71
CA THR A 172 -16.51 31.98 13.58
C THR A 172 -17.12 32.42 14.91
N LEU A 173 -16.76 31.74 16.01
CA LEU A 173 -17.16 32.12 17.37
C LEU A 173 -16.63 33.48 17.77
N PHE A 174 -15.39 33.80 17.41
CA PHE A 174 -14.78 35.11 17.65
C PHE A 174 -15.53 36.23 16.92
N VAL A 175 -15.86 36.03 15.63
CA VAL A 175 -16.65 37.01 14.85
C VAL A 175 -18.03 37.22 15.47
N LEU A 176 -18.74 36.13 15.82
CA LEU A 176 -20.04 36.22 16.50
C LEU A 176 -19.95 36.98 17.83
N SER A 177 -18.87 36.76 18.59
CA SER A 177 -18.62 37.42 19.89
C SER A 177 -18.35 38.92 19.73
N ILE A 178 -17.55 39.32 18.73
CA ILE A 178 -17.31 40.74 18.43
C ILE A 178 -18.61 41.43 18.03
N VAL A 179 -19.37 40.83 17.12
CA VAL A 179 -20.66 41.37 16.67
C VAL A 179 -21.58 41.56 17.88
N SER A 180 -21.72 40.54 18.73
CA SER A 180 -22.53 40.61 19.94
C SER A 180 -22.05 41.71 20.91
N ALA A 181 -20.74 41.84 21.13
CA ALA A 181 -20.17 42.86 21.99
C ALA A 181 -20.40 44.30 21.49
N VAL A 182 -20.50 44.51 20.17
CA VAL A 182 -20.81 45.81 19.59
C VAL A 182 -22.30 46.14 19.69
N PHE A 183 -23.18 45.16 19.42
CA PHE A 183 -24.63 45.41 19.36
C PHE A 183 -25.32 45.38 20.73
N LEU A 184 -24.84 44.58 21.69
CA LEU A 184 -25.47 44.50 23.03
C LEU A 184 -25.53 45.87 23.75
N PRO A 185 -24.46 46.69 23.81
CA PRO A 185 -24.51 48.01 24.43
C PRO A 185 -25.30 49.03 23.61
N ALA A 186 -25.35 48.87 22.28
CA ALA A 186 -26.04 49.80 21.38
C ALA A 186 -27.58 49.65 21.37
N GLN A 187 -28.10 48.60 22.01
CA GLN A 187 -29.54 48.33 22.11
C GLN A 187 -30.23 48.93 23.34
N PHE A 188 -29.46 49.41 24.34
CA PHE A 188 -29.97 50.08 25.55
C PHE A 188 -29.91 51.60 25.41
#